data_AF-A0A9D7QRS2-F1
#
_entry.id   AF-A0A9D7QRS2-F1
#
_cell.length_a   1.000
_cell.length_b   1.000
_cell.length_c   1.000
_cell.angle_alpha   90.00
_cell.angle_beta   90.00
_cell.angle_gamma   90.00
#
_symmetry.space_group_name_H-M   'P 1'
#
loop_
_entity.id
_entity.type
_entity.pdbx_description
1 polymer ?
#
loop_
_entity_poly.entity_id
_entity_poly.type
_entity_poly.pdbx_seq_one_letter_code
_entity_poly.pdbx_strand_id
1 'polypeptide(L)' 'MEILLVIAYSSLFVFLIGKYNFFKIEGIPVQWIKGGLILKILAGTGVGFVYTYYYTDRLTADTFKFF' A
#
# COMPACT_ATOMS: atom_id res chain seq x y z
N MET A 1 -13.01 -8.32 10.17
CA MET A 1 -11.73 -8.41 10.92
C MET A 1 -10.57 -7.82 10.10
N GLU A 2 -10.48 -8.13 8.81
CA GLU A 2 -9.37 -7.73 7.92
C GLU A 2 -9.22 -6.21 7.72
N ILE A 3 -10.32 -5.48 7.52
CA ILE A 3 -10.29 -4.01 7.31
C ILE A 3 -9.69 -3.28 8.52
N LEU A 4 -10.00 -3.74 9.74
CA LEU A 4 -9.47 -3.12 10.96
C LEU A 4 -7.94 -3.32 11.05
N LEU A 5 -7.45 -4.50 10.67
CA LEU A 5 -6.00 -4.75 10.57
C LEU A 5 -5.36 -3.87 9.49
N VAL A 6 -5.99 -3.73 8.32
CA VAL A 6 -5.47 -2.86 7.24
C VAL A 6 -5.34 -1.42 7.73
N ILE A 7 -6.37 -0.87 8.38
CA ILE A 7 -6.33 0.49 8.93
C ILE A 7 -5.27 0.62 10.03
N ALA A 8 -5.21 -0.35 10.94
CA ALA A 8 -4.27 -0.35 12.05
C ALA A 8 -2.81 -0.40 11.57
N TYR A 9 -2.47 -1.33 10.67
CA TYR A 9 -1.12 -1.44 10.12
C TYR A 9 -0.76 -0.25 9.25
N SER A 10 -1.67 0.22 8.40
CA SER A 10 -1.41 1.40 7.55
C SER A 10 -1.11 2.63 8.43
N SER A 11 -1.92 2.85 9.46
CA SER A 11 -1.72 3.95 10.41
C SER A 11 -0.42 3.79 11.19
N LEU A 12 -0.10 2.57 11.64
CA LEU A 12 1.16 2.27 12.32
C LEU A 12 2.36 2.60 11.43
N PHE A 13 2.39 2.15 10.18
CA PHE A 13 3.52 2.43 9.29
C PHE A 13 3.65 3.91 8.94
N VAL A 14 2.53 4.62 8.73
CA VAL A 14 2.56 6.09 8.55
C VAL A 14 3.14 6.79 9.78
N PHE A 15 2.78 6.33 10.99
CA PHE A 15 3.35 6.85 12.23
C PHE A 15 4.86 6.55 12.34
N LEU A 16 5.27 5.30 12.09
CA LEU A 16 6.66 4.88 12.16
C LEU A 16 7.56 5.63 11.16
N ILE A 17 7.06 5.93 9.96
CA ILE A 17 7.77 6.75 8.97
C ILE A 17 8.12 8.14 9.54
N GLY A 18 7.22 8.73 10.33
CA GLY A 18 7.48 10.01 11.00
C GLY A 18 8.47 9.91 12.17
N LYS A 19 8.57 8.74 12.79
CA LYS A 19 9.31 8.53 14.04
C LYS A 19 10.78 8.15 13.83
N TYR A 20 11.07 7.31 12.84
CA TYR A 20 12.43 6.78 12.64
C TYR A 20 13.31 7.68 11.77
N ASN A 21 14.57 7.84 12.18
CA ASN A 21 15.56 8.63 11.42
C ASN A 21 15.90 8.02 10.05
N PHE A 22 15.64 6.73 9.84
CA PHE A 22 15.83 6.06 8.55
C PHE A 22 15.09 6.77 7.39
N PHE A 23 13.93 7.37 7.67
CA PHE A 23 13.12 8.06 6.67
C PHE A 23 13.47 9.55 6.53
N LYS A 24 14.46 10.06 7.27
CA LYS A 24 14.96 11.42 7.11
C LYS A 24 16.01 11.43 6.00
N ILE A 25 15.53 11.54 4.77
CA ILE A 25 16.38 11.61 3.57
C ILE A 25 16.64 13.09 3.27
N GLU A 26 17.90 13.45 3.04
CA GLU A 26 18.27 14.82 2.70
C GLU A 26 17.57 15.27 1.39
N GLY A 27 16.98 16.46 1.41
CA GLY A 27 16.22 17.01 0.28
C GLY A 27 14.83 16.40 0.05
N ILE A 28 14.41 15.37 0.80
CA ILE A 28 13.08 14.77 0.68
C ILE A 28 12.29 14.95 1.98
N PRO A 29 11.20 15.72 1.98
CA PRO A 29 10.37 15.87 3.16
C PRO A 29 9.65 14.55 3.48
N VAL A 30 9.62 14.17 4.76
CA VAL A 30 9.01 12.93 5.27
C VAL A 30 7.54 12.76 4.82
N GLN A 31 6.83 13.86 4.59
CA GLN A 31 5.45 13.84 4.08
C GLN A 31 5.33 13.20 2.70
N TRP A 32 6.36 13.32 1.84
CA TRP A 32 6.36 12.67 0.53
C TRP A 32 6.49 11.16 0.66
N ILE A 33 7.26 10.68 1.64
CA ILE A 33 7.37 9.24 1.92
C ILE A 33 6.04 8.69 2.46
N LYS A 34 5.40 9.41 3.39
CA LYS A 34 4.06 9.05 3.89
C LYS A 34 3.02 9.05 2.78
N GLY A 35 3.02 10.09 1.95
CA GLY A 35 2.15 10.21 0.78
C GLY A 35 2.37 9.08 -0.22
N GLY A 36 3.64 8.72 -0.48
CA GLY A 36 4.01 7.59 -1.34
C GLY A 36 3.49 6.26 -0.81
N LEU A 37 3.57 6.01 0.51
CA LEU A 37 2.98 4.81 1.11
C LEU A 37 1.45 4.78 0.92
N ILE A 38 0.75 5.88 1.19
CA ILE A 38 -0.71 5.97 1.03
C ILE A 38 -1.09 5.73 -0.43
N LEU A 39 -0.40 6.39 -1.37
CA LEU A 39 -0.61 6.21 -2.80
C LEU A 39 -0.39 4.76 -3.21
N LYS A 40 0.66 4.10 -2.71
CA LYS A 40 0.95 2.69 -2.97
C LYS A 40 -0.16 1.77 -2.48
N ILE A 41 -0.71 2.01 -1.29
CA ILE A 41 -1.84 1.24 -0.75
C ILE A 41 -3.08 1.43 -1.62
N LEU A 42 -3.41 2.67 -1.98
CA LEU A 42 -4.55 2.97 -2.85
C LEU A 42 -4.40 2.32 -4.23
N ALA A 43 -3.22 2.41 -4.84
CA ALA A 43 -2.93 1.80 -6.13
C ALA A 43 -3.06 0.27 -6.07
N GLY A 44 -2.45 -0.37 -5.08
CA GLY A 44 -2.56 -1.83 -4.88
C GLY A 44 -4.00 -2.28 -4.65
N THR A 45 -4.78 -1.50 -3.88
CA THR A 45 -6.21 -1.78 -3.64
C THR A 45 -7.03 -1.62 -4.92
N GLY A 46 -6.78 -0.56 -5.70
CA GLY A 46 -7.43 -0.33 -6.99
C GLY A 46 -7.16 -1.45 -7.98
N VAL A 47 -5.91 -1.90 -8.08
CA VAL A 47 -5.54 -3.07 -8.90
C VAL A 47 -6.27 -4.32 -8.38
N GLY A 48 -6.29 -4.54 -7.07
CA GLY A 48 -7.06 -5.64 -6.47
C GLY A 48 -8.53 -5.64 -6.88
N PHE A 49 -9.18 -4.47 -6.93
CA PHE A 49 -10.55 -4.35 -7.44
C PHE A 49 -10.66 -4.65 -8.93
N VAL A 50 -9.73 -4.17 -9.75
CA VAL A 50 -9.70 -4.48 -11.19
C VAL A 50 -9.63 -6.00 -11.39
N TYR A 51 -8.76 -6.69 -10.66
CA TYR A 51 -8.66 -8.15 -10.75
C TYR A 51 -9.87 -8.87 -10.16
N THR A 52 -10.50 -8.31 -9.13
CA THR A 52 -11.70 -8.92 -8.53
C THR A 52 -12.91 -8.85 -9.47
N TYR A 53 -13.08 -7.74 -10.20
CA TYR A 53 -14.31 -7.47 -10.94
C TYR A 53 -14.18 -7.59 -12.46
N TYR A 54 -12.99 -7.38 -13.03
CA TYR A 54 -12.79 -7.38 -14.49
C TYR A 54 -11.99 -8.60 -14.98
N TYR A 55 -11.08 -9.14 -14.17
CA TYR A 55 -10.30 -10.34 -14.50
C TYR A 55 -10.69 -11.52 -13.61
N THR A 56 -11.90 -12.03 -13.86
CA THR A 56 -12.52 -13.07 -13.02
C THR A 56 -11.86 -14.44 -13.15
N ASP A 57 -11.17 -14.71 -14.25
CA ASP A 57 -10.38 -15.93 -14.42
C ASP A 57 -9.02 -15.81 -13.72
N ARG A 58 -8.92 -16.47 -12.57
CA ARG A 58 -7.71 -16.47 -11.74
C ARG A 58 -6.53 -17.21 -12.36
N LEU A 59 -6.76 -18.11 -13.33
CA LEU A 59 -5.68 -18.87 -13.97
C LEU A 59 -4.90 -18.03 -14.99
N THR A 60 -5.51 -16.96 -15.49
CA THR A 60 -4.92 -16.04 -16.46
C THR A 60 -4.54 -14.69 -15.86
N ALA A 61 -5.02 -14.41 -14.64
CA ALA A 61 -4.72 -13.18 -13.93
C ALA A 61 -3.29 -13.18 -13.35
N ASP A 62 -2.43 -12.33 -13.92
CA ASP A 62 -1.03 -12.17 -13.52
C ASP A 62 -0.84 -11.92 -12.02
N THR A 63 -1.75 -11.18 -11.38
CA THR A 63 -1.67 -10.91 -9.93
C THR A 63 -1.70 -12.20 -9.11
N PHE A 64 -2.51 -13.20 -9.46
CA PHE A 64 -2.55 -14.49 -8.74
C PHE A 64 -1.41 -15.44 -9.12
N LYS A 65 -0.81 -15.23 -10.29
CA LYS A 65 0.27 -16.06 -10.81
C LYS A 65 1.64 -15.65 -10.26
N PHE A 66 1.84 -14.35 -10.03
CA PHE A 66 3.14 -13.78 -9.67
C PHE A 66 3.21 -13.18 -8.26
N PHE A 67 2.08 -13.00 -7.58
CA PHE A 67 1.99 -12.48 -6.22
C PHE A 67 1.11 -13.38 -5.34
#